data_AF-A0A9W3K1E9-F1
#
_entry.id   AF-A0A9W3K1E9-F1
#
_cell.length_a   1.000
_cell.length_b   1.000
_cell.length_c   1.000
_cell.angle_alpha   90.00
_cell.angle_beta   90.00
_cell.angle_gamma   90.00
#
_symmetry.space_group_name_H-M   'P 1'
#
loop_
_entity.id
_entity.type
_entity.pdbx_description
1 polymer ?
#
loop_
_entity_poly.entity_id
_entity_poly.type
_entity_poly.pdbx_seq_one_letter_code
_entity_poly.pdbx_strand_id
1 'polypeptide(L)'
;MSNTRRKILAALANTLVGGTAVLAAFARAADAATVDSTVDHSNRALDPVDFGAKGDGVIDDTQALLRLAAMPAALRIDGQGRTYVVSQPITFSRQVDLKIRLKASGAFPQGGNMLVVGADQSVIDIDVDGNTRSLVGVKVSGSGVRGRVRGDNIYGSDVKVGGGMQSVLFVTGNNCRIDVHGENLLSASATNPSVPRVLSTGAVTGCVFGSVTGNNVTALWINQAGEVTVNFLRAYKCGNNGIYDIAAGGKIKVGTAIFEDDLDLNLQTVVSESDVSIGSLIVRDVWGYAAVDKGGNLKIGHYSIQNRASRKAHQVAVAREKATTCEIEIGDVTGTYMLTAASNGGGVFQFYDGNISALKVGRIKLELLYGAGSTTELFRQTSGHGACEIGDLALTLTDTTGRLTPATVLSWNFPNYDKPSYLNHCSLVSSSATLRVRNVAQPNMKTMDVELLRSDGSILSSPTPISPRKPAPLSRDRRTEGPDYRKDGHD
;
A
#
# COMPACT_ATOMS: atom_id res chain seq x y z
N MET A 1 -19.50 8.67 24.94
CA MET A 1 -19.49 8.40 23.48
C MET A 1 -20.03 9.55 22.59
N SER A 2 -20.53 10.68 23.12
CA SER A 2 -21.16 11.74 22.29
C SER A 2 -20.20 12.82 21.72
N ASN A 3 -19.00 12.99 22.28
CA ASN A 3 -18.09 14.07 21.89
C ASN A 3 -17.26 13.77 20.62
N THR A 4 -16.90 12.52 20.34
CA THR A 4 -16.12 12.15 19.15
C THR A 4 -16.96 12.23 17.88
N ARG A 5 -18.22 11.79 17.95
CA ARG A 5 -19.18 11.89 16.83
C ARG A 5 -19.52 13.34 16.48
N ARG A 6 -19.67 14.22 17.48
CA ARG A 6 -19.86 15.67 17.27
C ARG A 6 -18.64 16.34 16.64
N LYS A 7 -17.41 15.94 16.98
CA LYS A 7 -16.20 16.49 16.36
C LYS A 7 -16.04 16.07 14.89
N ILE A 8 -16.38 14.81 14.56
CA ILE A 8 -16.35 14.32 13.17
C ILE A 8 -17.45 14.97 12.33
N LEU A 9 -18.67 15.09 12.86
CA LEU A 9 -19.77 15.80 12.19
C LEU A 9 -19.52 17.30 12.03
N ALA A 10 -18.89 17.96 13.02
CA ALA A 10 -18.50 19.37 12.91
C ALA A 10 -17.35 19.59 11.91
N ALA A 11 -16.39 18.65 11.83
CA ALA A 11 -15.33 18.69 10.82
C ALA A 11 -15.89 18.46 9.40
N LEU A 12 -16.79 17.49 9.21
CA LEU A 12 -17.49 17.27 7.94
C LEU A 12 -18.37 18.46 7.56
N ALA A 13 -19.12 19.03 8.50
CA ALA A 13 -19.95 20.21 8.27
C ALA A 13 -19.12 21.45 7.92
N ASN A 14 -18.00 21.71 8.60
CA ASN A 14 -17.12 22.84 8.24
C ASN A 14 -16.37 22.61 6.92
N THR A 15 -16.12 21.36 6.52
CA THR A 15 -15.53 21.04 5.21
C THR A 15 -16.56 21.19 4.08
N LEU A 16 -17.83 20.84 4.34
CA LEU A 16 -18.95 21.05 3.40
C LEU A 16 -19.34 22.53 3.30
N VAL A 17 -19.36 23.26 4.40
CA VAL A 17 -19.75 24.69 4.46
C VAL A 17 -18.59 25.59 3.98
N GLY A 18 -17.35 25.24 4.30
CA GLY A 18 -16.16 25.89 3.75
C GLY A 18 -16.02 25.64 2.25
N GLY A 19 -16.38 24.45 1.76
CA GLY A 19 -16.43 24.14 0.33
C GLY A 19 -17.59 24.81 -0.41
N THR A 20 -18.78 24.90 0.20
CA THR A 20 -19.97 25.50 -0.43
C THR A 20 -20.00 27.03 -0.34
N ALA A 21 -19.45 27.66 0.70
CA ALA A 21 -19.32 29.12 0.78
C ALA A 21 -18.26 29.65 -0.19
N VAL A 22 -17.18 28.90 -0.39
CA VAL A 22 -16.17 29.09 -1.44
C VAL A 22 -16.86 28.91 -2.80
N LEU A 23 -17.51 27.77 -3.07
CA LEU A 23 -18.24 27.56 -4.34
C LEU A 23 -19.33 28.63 -4.62
N ALA A 24 -20.07 29.09 -3.61
CA ALA A 24 -21.14 30.09 -3.77
C ALA A 24 -20.61 31.52 -3.96
N ALA A 25 -19.47 31.87 -3.34
CA ALA A 25 -18.77 33.11 -3.62
C ALA A 25 -18.13 33.11 -5.02
N PHE A 26 -17.64 31.96 -5.50
CA PHE A 26 -17.06 31.82 -6.85
C PHE A 26 -18.12 31.70 -7.96
N ALA A 27 -19.30 31.14 -7.67
CA ALA A 27 -20.43 31.16 -8.61
C ALA A 27 -20.95 32.58 -8.85
N ARG A 28 -20.95 33.44 -7.82
CA ARG A 28 -21.33 34.86 -7.96
C ARG A 28 -20.30 35.70 -8.72
N ALA A 29 -19.02 35.32 -8.72
CA ALA A 29 -18.01 35.97 -9.56
C ALA A 29 -18.10 35.55 -11.03
N ALA A 30 -18.59 34.34 -11.31
CA ALA A 30 -18.84 33.87 -12.68
C ALA A 30 -20.05 34.53 -13.35
N ASP A 31 -21.05 34.99 -12.57
CA ASP A 31 -22.24 35.70 -13.08
C ASP A 31 -22.00 37.19 -13.43
N ALA A 32 -20.82 37.75 -13.14
CA ALA A 32 -20.52 39.17 -13.38
C ALA A 32 -19.81 39.45 -14.72
N ALA A 33 -19.49 38.43 -15.51
CA ALA A 33 -18.89 38.58 -16.83
C ALA A 33 -19.91 38.20 -17.92
N THR A 34 -20.84 39.11 -18.22
CA THR A 34 -21.63 39.05 -19.45
C THR A 34 -20.70 39.24 -20.64
N VAL A 35 -20.17 38.14 -21.17
CA VAL A 35 -19.53 38.10 -22.49
C VAL A 35 -20.63 37.90 -23.52
N ASP A 36 -20.75 38.88 -24.41
CA ASP A 36 -21.68 38.89 -25.52
C ASP A 36 -21.43 37.69 -26.45
N SER A 37 -22.49 36.91 -26.69
CA SER A 37 -22.43 35.62 -27.37
C SER A 37 -22.57 35.80 -28.88
N THR A 38 -21.61 35.32 -29.69
CA THR A 38 -21.83 34.83 -31.08
C THR A 38 -20.59 34.21 -31.75
N VAL A 39 -19.64 33.64 -31.02
CA VAL A 39 -18.56 32.84 -31.65
C VAL A 39 -18.77 31.36 -31.35
N ASP A 40 -19.21 30.62 -32.35
CA ASP A 40 -19.31 29.16 -32.31
C ASP A 40 -17.89 28.57 -32.38
N HIS A 41 -17.43 28.04 -31.25
CA HIS A 41 -16.12 27.40 -31.11
C HIS A 41 -16.18 25.88 -31.15
N SER A 42 -17.32 25.29 -31.55
CA SER A 42 -17.63 23.86 -31.39
C SER A 42 -16.63 22.88 -32.02
N ASN A 43 -15.75 23.33 -32.93
CA ASN A 43 -14.75 22.48 -33.60
C ASN A 43 -13.29 22.95 -33.50
N ARG A 44 -12.98 24.07 -32.84
CA ARG A 44 -11.61 24.61 -32.77
C ARG A 44 -11.03 24.48 -31.37
N ALA A 45 -9.81 23.95 -31.28
CA ALA A 45 -9.05 24.01 -30.05
C ALA A 45 -8.67 25.48 -29.78
N LEU A 46 -9.07 25.98 -28.61
CA LEU A 46 -8.73 27.30 -28.12
C LEU A 46 -7.32 27.30 -27.53
N ASP A 47 -6.53 28.28 -27.90
CA ASP A 47 -5.21 28.51 -27.33
C ASP A 47 -5.33 29.57 -26.23
N PRO A 48 -4.83 29.34 -25.00
CA PRO A 48 -4.78 30.39 -23.97
C PRO A 48 -4.15 31.72 -24.42
N VAL A 49 -3.26 31.69 -25.43
CA VAL A 49 -2.66 32.90 -26.02
C VAL A 49 -3.71 33.80 -26.70
N ASP A 50 -4.79 33.23 -27.25
CA ASP A 50 -5.91 33.98 -27.83
C ASP A 50 -6.63 34.85 -26.78
N PHE A 51 -6.40 34.56 -25.49
CA PHE A 51 -6.96 35.25 -24.33
C PHE A 51 -5.94 36.14 -23.62
N GLY A 52 -4.75 36.32 -24.21
CA GLY A 52 -3.69 37.19 -23.73
C GLY A 52 -2.61 36.49 -22.89
N ALA A 53 -2.62 35.16 -22.80
CA ALA A 53 -1.53 34.43 -22.16
C ALA A 53 -0.24 34.53 -22.98
N LYS A 54 0.92 34.43 -22.31
CA LYS A 54 2.25 34.34 -22.90
C LYS A 54 2.71 32.90 -22.99
N GLY A 55 2.52 32.10 -21.94
CA GLY A 55 2.95 30.69 -21.93
C GLY A 55 4.47 30.51 -21.98
N ASP A 56 5.24 31.50 -21.53
CA ASP A 56 6.71 31.51 -21.54
C ASP A 56 7.34 30.91 -20.27
N GLY A 57 6.51 30.48 -19.31
CA GLY A 57 6.97 29.96 -18.02
C GLY A 57 7.49 31.03 -17.04
N VAL A 58 7.32 32.31 -17.36
CA VAL A 58 7.81 33.45 -16.56
C VAL A 58 6.68 34.42 -16.21
N ILE A 59 5.93 34.89 -17.22
CA ILE A 59 4.87 35.89 -17.04
C ILE A 59 3.62 35.23 -16.48
N ASP A 60 2.99 35.90 -15.52
CA ASP A 60 1.74 35.43 -14.91
C ASP A 60 0.58 35.47 -15.92
N ASP A 61 0.07 34.29 -16.26
CA ASP A 61 -0.98 34.02 -17.24
C ASP A 61 -2.37 33.85 -16.62
N THR A 62 -2.47 34.02 -15.30
CA THR A 62 -3.68 33.77 -14.51
C THR A 62 -4.94 34.39 -15.11
N GLN A 63 -4.89 35.67 -15.48
CA GLN A 63 -6.09 36.39 -15.95
C GLN A 63 -6.59 35.86 -17.29
N ALA A 64 -5.68 35.46 -18.19
CA ALA A 64 -6.05 34.85 -19.45
C ALA A 64 -6.71 33.49 -19.25
N LEU A 65 -6.15 32.68 -18.35
CA LEU A 65 -6.70 31.36 -18.01
C LEU A 65 -8.06 31.45 -17.30
N LEU A 66 -8.28 32.45 -16.43
CA LEU A 66 -9.58 32.68 -15.81
C LEU A 66 -10.65 33.08 -16.81
N ARG A 67 -10.32 33.95 -17.78
CA ARG A 67 -11.23 34.31 -18.87
C ARG A 67 -11.60 33.09 -19.71
N LEU A 68 -10.61 32.27 -20.03
CA LEU A 68 -10.82 31.02 -20.76
C LEU A 68 -11.70 30.04 -19.97
N ALA A 69 -11.48 29.90 -18.66
CA ALA A 69 -12.27 29.01 -17.81
C ALA A 69 -13.73 29.46 -17.62
N ALA A 70 -14.02 30.75 -17.82
CA ALA A 70 -15.37 31.31 -17.77
C ALA A 70 -16.17 31.14 -19.07
N MET A 71 -15.55 30.66 -20.16
CA MET A 71 -16.24 30.47 -21.44
C MET A 71 -17.33 29.37 -21.36
N PRO A 72 -18.41 29.49 -22.15
CA PRO A 72 -19.50 28.51 -22.17
C PRO A 72 -19.02 27.10 -22.57
N ALA A 73 -19.81 26.08 -22.23
CA ALA A 73 -19.40 24.66 -22.17
C ALA A 73 -18.87 24.04 -23.49
N ALA A 74 -18.13 22.93 -23.34
CA ALA A 74 -17.53 22.11 -24.40
C ALA A 74 -16.32 22.76 -25.09
N LEU A 75 -15.45 23.37 -24.30
CA LEU A 75 -14.21 23.95 -24.77
C LEU A 75 -13.18 22.83 -24.98
N ARG A 76 -12.61 22.78 -26.18
CA ARG A 76 -11.34 22.10 -26.39
C ARG A 76 -10.25 23.14 -26.20
N ILE A 77 -9.40 22.96 -25.19
CA ILE A 77 -8.29 23.85 -24.85
C ILE A 77 -7.00 23.08 -25.07
N ASP A 78 -6.12 23.64 -25.90
CA ASP A 78 -4.79 23.08 -26.14
C ASP A 78 -3.73 24.16 -25.95
N GLY A 79 -2.96 24.03 -24.88
CA GLY A 79 -1.84 24.92 -24.55
C GLY A 79 -0.63 24.79 -25.47
N GLN A 80 -0.66 23.93 -26.49
CA GLN A 80 0.41 23.73 -27.48
C GLN A 80 1.78 23.42 -26.83
N GLY A 81 1.78 22.76 -25.67
CA GLY A 81 2.98 22.40 -24.92
C GLY A 81 3.68 23.55 -24.19
N ARG A 82 3.12 24.77 -24.20
CA ARG A 82 3.61 25.94 -23.48
C ARG A 82 3.36 25.81 -21.98
N THR A 83 4.13 26.55 -21.18
CA THR A 83 4.03 26.57 -19.72
C THR A 83 3.42 27.88 -19.25
N TYR A 84 2.27 27.80 -18.61
CA TYR A 84 1.54 28.98 -18.15
C TYR A 84 1.74 29.17 -16.65
N VAL A 85 2.22 30.36 -16.25
CA VAL A 85 2.45 30.65 -14.83
C VAL A 85 1.14 31.12 -14.20
N VAL A 86 0.79 30.58 -13.03
CA VAL A 86 -0.42 30.96 -12.30
C VAL A 86 -0.08 31.47 -10.90
N SER A 87 -0.74 32.53 -10.46
CA SER A 87 -0.63 33.11 -9.12
C SER A 87 -1.84 32.82 -8.23
N GLN A 88 -2.89 32.21 -8.79
CA GLN A 88 -4.05 31.73 -8.03
C GLN A 88 -4.69 30.50 -8.69
N PRO A 89 -5.55 29.76 -7.96
CA PRO A 89 -6.24 28.59 -8.49
C PRO A 89 -7.08 28.88 -9.75
N ILE A 90 -7.06 27.96 -10.71
CA ILE A 90 -7.94 27.99 -11.89
C ILE A 90 -9.01 26.91 -11.75
N THR A 91 -10.27 27.22 -12.07
CA THR A 91 -11.39 26.27 -11.95
C THR A 91 -12.18 26.19 -13.25
N PHE A 92 -12.29 24.98 -13.81
CA PHE A 92 -13.19 24.68 -14.93
C PHE A 92 -14.46 24.02 -14.40
N SER A 93 -15.53 24.80 -14.28
CA SER A 93 -16.84 24.33 -13.78
C SER A 93 -17.75 23.77 -14.88
N ARG A 94 -17.31 23.84 -16.15
CA ARG A 94 -18.02 23.31 -17.33
C ARG A 94 -17.21 22.20 -17.97
N GLN A 95 -17.87 21.29 -18.70
CA GLN A 95 -17.20 20.18 -19.37
C GLN A 95 -16.12 20.72 -20.33
N VAL A 96 -14.93 20.14 -20.25
CA VAL A 96 -13.75 20.61 -20.97
C VAL A 96 -12.92 19.43 -21.50
N ASP A 97 -12.33 19.58 -22.69
CA ASP A 97 -11.18 18.81 -23.15
C ASP A 97 -9.93 19.67 -22.97
N LEU A 98 -9.16 19.41 -21.93
CA LEU A 98 -8.10 20.29 -21.44
C LEU A 98 -6.73 19.63 -21.57
N LYS A 99 -5.88 20.22 -22.41
CA LYS A 99 -4.45 19.90 -22.48
C LYS A 99 -3.62 21.13 -22.12
N ILE A 100 -2.93 21.11 -20.98
CA ILE A 100 -2.24 22.29 -20.47
C ILE A 100 -1.04 21.96 -19.55
N ARG A 101 -0.06 22.86 -19.51
CA ARG A 101 1.01 22.85 -18.51
C ARG A 101 0.96 24.10 -17.65
N LEU A 102 0.92 23.91 -16.33
CA LEU A 102 0.82 25.00 -15.36
C LEU A 102 2.04 25.02 -14.44
N LYS A 103 2.49 26.21 -14.06
CA LYS A 103 3.53 26.40 -13.04
C LYS A 103 3.06 27.40 -11.99
N ALA A 104 3.17 27.07 -10.71
CA ALA A 104 2.87 28.03 -9.65
C ALA A 104 3.92 29.17 -9.63
N SER A 105 3.45 30.41 -9.60
CA SER A 105 4.30 31.59 -9.43
C SER A 105 4.84 31.68 -8.00
N GLY A 106 5.83 32.55 -7.78
CA GLY A 106 6.30 32.86 -6.42
C GLY A 106 5.26 33.52 -5.52
N ALA A 107 4.19 34.10 -6.11
CA ALA A 107 3.07 34.70 -5.41
C ALA A 107 1.90 33.73 -5.16
N PHE A 108 1.98 32.49 -5.67
CA PHE A 108 0.92 31.51 -5.48
C PHE A 108 0.72 31.23 -3.98
N PRO A 109 -0.54 31.22 -3.48
CA PRO A 109 -0.81 31.00 -2.07
C PRO A 109 -0.23 29.66 -1.61
N GLN A 110 0.43 29.65 -0.45
CA GLN A 110 0.86 28.40 0.20
C GLN A 110 -0.34 27.65 0.79
N GLY A 111 -1.24 27.21 -0.10
CA GLY A 111 -2.52 26.62 0.25
C GLY A 111 -3.43 26.46 -0.97
N GLY A 112 -4.11 25.32 -1.08
CA GLY A 112 -5.13 25.08 -2.09
C GLY A 112 -4.68 24.26 -3.30
N ASN A 113 -5.56 24.21 -4.31
CA ASN A 113 -5.34 23.46 -5.54
C ASN A 113 -4.87 24.41 -6.65
N MET A 114 -3.89 24.04 -7.47
CA MET A 114 -3.55 24.84 -8.67
C MET A 114 -4.67 24.83 -9.70
N LEU A 115 -5.27 23.66 -9.92
CA LEU A 115 -6.33 23.47 -10.90
C LEU A 115 -7.48 22.64 -10.32
N VAL A 116 -8.71 23.04 -10.63
CA VAL A 116 -9.92 22.28 -10.30
C VAL A 116 -10.70 21.95 -11.56
N VAL A 117 -10.93 20.67 -11.80
CA VAL A 117 -11.82 20.15 -12.84
C VAL A 117 -13.14 19.78 -12.17
N GLY A 118 -14.08 20.72 -12.22
CA GLY A 118 -15.36 20.64 -11.54
C GLY A 118 -16.43 19.85 -12.30
N ALA A 119 -16.31 19.79 -13.63
CA ALA A 119 -17.35 19.25 -14.49
C ALA A 119 -17.16 17.78 -14.86
N ASP A 120 -18.30 17.10 -14.96
CA ASP A 120 -18.38 15.69 -15.36
C ASP A 120 -17.93 15.47 -16.81
N GLN A 121 -17.52 14.24 -17.11
CA GLN A 121 -17.17 13.76 -18.46
C GLN A 121 -16.09 14.60 -19.18
N SER A 122 -15.28 15.34 -18.42
CA SER A 122 -14.15 16.10 -18.95
C SER A 122 -13.01 15.17 -19.39
N VAL A 123 -12.25 15.60 -20.38
CA VAL A 123 -11.03 14.93 -20.84
C VAL A 123 -9.84 15.80 -20.47
N ILE A 124 -8.80 15.21 -19.86
CA ILE A 124 -7.68 15.99 -19.31
C ILE A 124 -6.32 15.40 -19.68
N ASP A 125 -5.36 16.25 -20.01
CA ASP A 125 -3.92 15.95 -20.10
C ASP A 125 -3.16 17.13 -19.50
N ILE A 126 -2.89 17.05 -18.21
CA ILE A 126 -2.43 18.19 -17.41
C ILE A 126 -1.04 17.89 -16.87
N ASP A 127 -0.09 18.81 -17.09
CA ASP A 127 1.18 18.84 -16.38
C ASP A 127 1.17 20.02 -15.39
N VAL A 128 1.57 19.79 -14.14
CA VAL A 128 1.68 20.84 -13.12
C VAL A 128 3.05 20.85 -12.47
N ASP A 129 3.65 22.02 -12.32
CA ASP A 129 4.79 22.27 -11.44
C ASP A 129 4.30 23.11 -10.25
N GLY A 130 4.26 22.48 -9.07
CA GLY A 130 3.87 23.12 -7.83
C GLY A 130 4.83 24.22 -7.38
N ASN A 131 6.04 24.26 -7.93
CA ASN A 131 7.12 25.20 -7.60
C ASN A 131 7.29 25.38 -6.09
N THR A 132 7.08 24.30 -5.31
CA THR A 132 7.09 24.29 -3.84
C THR A 132 6.06 25.20 -3.15
N ARG A 133 5.00 25.60 -3.87
CA ARG A 133 3.92 26.47 -3.37
C ARG A 133 2.58 25.73 -3.24
N SER A 134 2.25 24.90 -4.22
CA SER A 134 0.94 24.24 -4.25
C SER A 134 0.88 23.01 -3.34
N LEU A 135 -0.22 22.86 -2.60
CA LEU A 135 -0.50 21.67 -1.79
C LEU A 135 -1.18 20.57 -2.61
N VAL A 136 -1.97 20.96 -3.61
CA VAL A 136 -2.66 20.05 -4.52
C VAL A 136 -2.42 20.49 -5.96
N GLY A 137 -1.85 19.63 -6.78
CA GLY A 137 -1.66 19.92 -8.21
C GLY A 137 -3.01 20.11 -8.91
N VAL A 138 -3.78 19.03 -8.99
CA VAL A 138 -5.09 19.00 -9.66
C VAL A 138 -6.12 18.38 -8.73
N LYS A 139 -7.26 19.04 -8.57
CA LYS A 139 -8.45 18.46 -7.95
C LYS A 139 -9.49 18.12 -9.01
N VAL A 140 -9.97 16.88 -9.01
CA VAL A 140 -11.07 16.42 -9.87
C VAL A 140 -12.29 16.13 -9.01
N SER A 141 -13.30 16.98 -9.10
CA SER A 141 -14.59 16.76 -8.44
C SER A 141 -15.69 16.31 -9.39
N GLY A 142 -15.53 16.52 -10.70
CA GLY A 142 -16.43 15.97 -11.71
C GLY A 142 -16.31 14.45 -11.83
N SER A 143 -17.43 13.80 -12.15
CA SER A 143 -17.53 12.35 -12.36
C SER A 143 -17.29 11.95 -13.82
N GLY A 144 -16.75 10.75 -14.04
CA GLY A 144 -16.46 10.24 -15.39
C GLY A 144 -15.36 10.99 -16.13
N VAL A 145 -14.56 11.78 -15.41
CA VAL A 145 -13.39 12.45 -15.98
C VAL A 145 -12.35 11.42 -16.38
N ARG A 146 -11.73 11.60 -17.55
CA ARG A 146 -10.73 10.67 -18.09
C ARG A 146 -9.48 11.38 -18.59
N GLY A 147 -8.33 10.72 -18.50
CA GLY A 147 -7.09 11.20 -19.10
C GLY A 147 -5.88 11.07 -18.19
N ARG A 148 -5.02 12.09 -18.11
CA ARG A 148 -3.73 12.02 -17.42
C ARG A 148 -3.39 13.30 -16.65
N VAL A 149 -2.72 13.12 -15.51
CA VAL A 149 -2.14 14.21 -14.71
C VAL A 149 -0.68 13.87 -14.39
N ARG A 150 0.23 14.82 -14.62
CA ARG A 150 1.63 14.74 -14.19
C ARG A 150 1.92 15.92 -13.27
N GLY A 151 2.60 15.66 -12.16
CA GLY A 151 2.93 16.71 -11.20
C GLY A 151 4.37 16.64 -10.72
N ASP A 152 4.99 17.81 -10.58
CA ASP A 152 6.34 18.00 -10.05
C ASP A 152 6.33 19.04 -8.93
N ASN A 153 7.28 18.95 -7.98
CA ASN A 153 7.53 19.92 -6.91
C ASN A 153 6.28 20.35 -6.11
N ILE A 154 5.34 19.43 -5.89
CA ILE A 154 4.21 19.68 -4.98
C ILE A 154 4.73 19.77 -3.56
N TYR A 155 4.15 20.68 -2.77
CA TYR A 155 4.60 21.01 -1.42
C TYR A 155 3.77 20.31 -0.34
N GLY A 156 4.44 19.65 0.61
CA GLY A 156 3.84 19.05 1.79
C GLY A 156 3.97 19.95 3.01
N SER A 157 2.87 20.22 3.71
CA SER A 157 2.85 21.08 4.90
C SER A 157 1.94 20.62 6.02
N ASP A 158 2.20 21.16 7.22
CA ASP A 158 1.47 20.94 8.47
C ASP A 158 0.08 21.59 8.53
N VAL A 159 -0.76 21.34 7.52
CA VAL A 159 -2.12 21.89 7.53
C VAL A 159 -3.02 21.05 8.42
N LYS A 160 -3.47 21.62 9.55
CA LYS A 160 -4.52 21.07 10.43
C LYS A 160 -5.85 20.77 9.71
N VAL A 161 -6.04 21.34 8.51
CA VAL A 161 -7.20 21.18 7.65
C VAL A 161 -6.75 20.51 6.35
N GLY A 162 -7.19 19.28 6.10
CA GLY A 162 -6.99 18.63 4.81
C GLY A 162 -5.68 17.85 4.60
N GLY A 163 -4.99 17.43 5.67
CA GLY A 163 -3.76 16.62 5.57
C GLY A 163 -3.86 15.35 4.70
N GLY A 164 -5.06 14.83 4.46
CA GLY A 164 -5.28 13.71 3.53
C GLY A 164 -5.41 14.10 2.04
N MET A 165 -5.46 15.38 1.68
CA MET A 165 -5.71 15.85 0.32
C MET A 165 -4.43 16.26 -0.44
N GLN A 166 -3.32 16.54 0.27
CA GLN A 166 -2.10 17.06 -0.32
C GLN A 166 -1.46 16.04 -1.27
N SER A 167 -1.54 16.32 -2.57
CA SER A 167 -1.23 15.35 -3.63
C SER A 167 -1.04 16.00 -5.00
N VAL A 168 -0.42 15.30 -5.95
CA VAL A 168 -0.47 15.69 -7.37
C VAL A 168 -1.91 15.68 -7.86
N LEU A 169 -2.65 14.61 -7.58
CA LEU A 169 -4.06 14.47 -7.97
C LEU A 169 -4.92 14.13 -6.75
N PHE A 170 -5.95 14.95 -6.51
CA PHE A 170 -7.01 14.67 -5.55
C PHE A 170 -8.36 14.44 -6.24
N VAL A 171 -8.94 13.25 -6.10
CA VAL A 171 -10.21 12.88 -6.75
C VAL A 171 -11.33 12.73 -5.73
N THR A 172 -12.45 13.41 -5.98
CA THR A 172 -13.72 13.24 -5.24
C THR A 172 -14.90 12.89 -6.14
N GLY A 173 -14.74 12.97 -7.46
CA GLY A 173 -15.74 12.51 -8.43
C GLY A 173 -15.72 10.98 -8.60
N ASN A 174 -16.86 10.42 -9.04
CA ASN A 174 -17.02 8.97 -9.25
C ASN A 174 -16.70 8.57 -10.69
N ASN A 175 -16.45 7.27 -10.93
CA ASN A 175 -16.28 6.68 -12.26
C ASN A 175 -15.15 7.31 -13.10
N CYS A 176 -14.19 7.96 -12.47
CA CYS A 176 -13.05 8.59 -13.15
C CYS A 176 -12.06 7.56 -13.66
N ARG A 177 -11.41 7.85 -14.78
CA ARG A 177 -10.39 6.99 -15.41
C ARG A 177 -9.12 7.78 -15.73
N ILE A 178 -8.21 7.87 -14.77
CA ILE A 178 -7.09 8.81 -14.84
C ILE A 178 -5.76 8.10 -14.60
N ASP A 179 -4.75 8.40 -15.42
CA ASP A 179 -3.36 8.07 -15.15
C ASP A 179 -2.70 9.21 -14.37
N VAL A 180 -1.88 8.88 -13.37
CA VAL A 180 -1.20 9.89 -12.56
C VAL A 180 0.29 9.57 -12.39
N HIS A 181 1.10 10.61 -12.56
CA HIS A 181 2.54 10.58 -12.33
C HIS A 181 2.95 11.71 -11.39
N GLY A 182 3.78 11.42 -10.40
CA GLY A 182 4.37 12.42 -9.52
C GLY A 182 5.89 12.31 -9.47
N GLU A 183 6.56 13.45 -9.43
CA GLU A 183 8.02 13.54 -9.32
C GLU A 183 8.43 14.61 -8.29
N ASN A 184 9.54 14.38 -7.58
CA ASN A 184 10.14 15.31 -6.60
C ASN A 184 9.13 15.92 -5.60
N LEU A 185 8.38 15.06 -4.92
CA LEU A 185 7.35 15.50 -3.96
C LEU A 185 7.99 15.78 -2.59
N LEU A 186 7.97 17.04 -2.15
CA LEU A 186 8.79 17.53 -1.02
C LEU A 186 7.99 17.65 0.28
N SER A 187 8.32 16.83 1.29
CA SER A 187 7.69 16.77 2.63
C SER A 187 8.06 17.92 3.59
N ALA A 188 8.59 19.03 3.06
CA ALA A 188 9.38 20.08 3.73
C ALA A 188 9.03 20.47 5.20
N SER A 189 7.76 20.39 5.62
CA SER A 189 7.33 20.75 6.98
C SER A 189 6.17 19.90 7.53
N ALA A 190 5.87 18.76 6.93
CA ALA A 190 4.72 17.96 7.35
C ALA A 190 5.03 16.96 8.46
N THR A 191 4.22 16.97 9.52
CA THR A 191 4.18 16.00 10.62
C THR A 191 3.73 14.64 10.15
N ASN A 192 2.86 14.57 9.14
CA ASN A 192 2.59 13.33 8.44
C ASN A 192 3.68 13.12 7.39
N PRO A 193 4.59 12.16 7.59
CA PRO A 193 5.72 11.95 6.69
C PRO A 193 5.31 11.30 5.37
N SER A 194 4.01 11.20 5.07
CA SER A 194 3.45 10.64 3.82
C SER A 194 2.88 11.73 2.91
N VAL A 195 3.21 13.02 3.12
CA VAL A 195 2.77 14.13 2.26
C VAL A 195 3.96 14.89 1.70
N PRO A 196 3.90 15.36 0.44
CA PRO A 196 2.78 15.21 -0.50
C PRO A 196 2.77 13.85 -1.21
N ARG A 197 1.62 13.51 -1.79
CA ARG A 197 1.36 12.20 -2.42
C ARG A 197 1.25 12.30 -3.93
N VAL A 198 1.34 11.17 -4.62
CA VAL A 198 0.96 11.14 -6.04
C VAL A 198 -0.57 11.23 -6.18
N LEU A 199 -1.31 10.40 -5.45
CA LEU A 199 -2.77 10.31 -5.53
C LEU A 199 -3.41 10.39 -4.14
N SER A 200 -4.49 11.15 -4.04
CA SER A 200 -5.44 11.06 -2.93
C SER A 200 -6.85 10.86 -3.47
N THR A 201 -7.65 10.02 -2.83
CA THR A 201 -9.08 9.88 -3.14
C THR A 201 -9.94 10.18 -1.92
N GLY A 202 -11.04 10.91 -2.14
CA GLY A 202 -12.14 11.01 -1.19
C GLY A 202 -13.01 9.75 -1.21
N ALA A 203 -14.24 9.85 -0.70
CA ALA A 203 -15.26 8.79 -0.77
C ALA A 203 -15.73 8.55 -2.21
N VAL A 204 -14.98 7.76 -3.00
CA VAL A 204 -15.24 7.55 -4.43
C VAL A 204 -15.68 6.12 -4.76
N THR A 205 -16.37 5.96 -5.88
CA THR A 205 -16.81 4.66 -6.40
C THR A 205 -16.57 4.55 -7.90
N GLY A 206 -16.25 3.34 -8.37
CA GLY A 206 -16.08 3.04 -9.79
C GLY A 206 -14.85 3.69 -10.44
N CYS A 207 -13.96 4.31 -9.66
CA CYS A 207 -12.75 4.94 -10.18
C CYS A 207 -11.69 3.89 -10.52
N VAL A 208 -11.10 4.04 -11.71
CA VAL A 208 -10.05 3.17 -12.23
C VAL A 208 -8.83 4.01 -12.61
N PHE A 209 -7.71 3.80 -11.96
CA PHE A 209 -6.45 4.44 -12.33
C PHE A 209 -5.63 3.45 -13.16
N GLY A 210 -5.36 3.80 -14.42
CA GLY A 210 -4.58 2.93 -15.31
C GLY A 210 -3.16 2.76 -14.80
N SER A 211 -2.55 3.85 -14.36
CA SER A 211 -1.23 3.88 -13.75
C SER A 211 -1.14 4.94 -12.66
N VAL A 212 -0.53 4.57 -11.52
CA VAL A 212 -0.12 5.48 -10.45
C VAL A 212 1.39 5.32 -10.27
N THR A 213 2.15 6.31 -10.71
CA THR A 213 3.62 6.22 -10.73
C THR A 213 4.26 7.37 -9.98
N GLY A 214 5.31 7.08 -9.21
CA GLY A 214 6.07 8.09 -8.48
C GLY A 214 7.57 7.88 -8.61
N ASN A 215 8.32 8.95 -8.83
CA ASN A 215 9.77 9.02 -8.73
C ASN A 215 10.19 10.05 -7.68
N ASN A 216 11.03 9.67 -6.71
CA ASN A 216 11.49 10.58 -5.66
C ASN A 216 10.30 11.25 -4.94
N VAL A 217 9.38 10.40 -4.48
CA VAL A 217 8.12 10.83 -3.89
C VAL A 217 8.05 10.45 -2.43
N THR A 218 7.30 11.21 -1.65
CA THR A 218 7.07 10.88 -0.25
C THR A 218 6.19 9.64 -0.16
N ALA A 219 4.96 9.67 -0.71
CA ALA A 219 4.05 8.52 -0.77
C ALA A 219 3.29 8.44 -2.10
N LEU A 220 2.79 7.25 -2.45
CA LEU A 220 2.01 7.09 -3.68
C LEU A 220 0.52 7.41 -3.50
N TRP A 221 -0.13 6.81 -2.51
CA TRP A 221 -1.60 6.84 -2.50
C TRP A 221 -2.24 6.80 -1.10
N ILE A 222 -3.29 7.62 -0.91
CA ILE A 222 -4.28 7.51 0.19
C ILE A 222 -5.71 7.38 -0.34
N ASN A 223 -6.52 6.55 0.31
CA ASN A 223 -7.96 6.44 0.08
C ASN A 223 -8.79 6.73 1.34
N GLN A 224 -9.49 7.87 1.35
CA GLN A 224 -10.29 8.32 2.51
C GLN A 224 -11.67 7.65 2.64
N ALA A 225 -12.08 6.83 1.68
CA ALA A 225 -13.15 5.81 1.73
C ALA A 225 -13.53 5.41 0.30
N GLY A 226 -14.11 4.22 0.10
CA GLY A 226 -14.73 3.84 -1.19
C GLY A 226 -13.93 2.83 -2.02
N GLU A 227 -14.41 2.59 -3.25
CA GLU A 227 -13.93 1.50 -4.11
C GLU A 227 -13.08 2.04 -5.27
N VAL A 228 -11.82 1.61 -5.29
CA VAL A 228 -10.83 2.04 -6.29
C VAL A 228 -10.10 0.84 -6.87
N THR A 229 -9.95 0.86 -8.19
CA THR A 229 -9.06 -0.07 -8.91
C THR A 229 -7.85 0.68 -9.44
N VAL A 230 -6.65 0.13 -9.24
CA VAL A 230 -5.40 0.62 -9.84
C VAL A 230 -4.80 -0.52 -10.64
N ASN A 231 -4.67 -0.38 -11.95
CA ASN A 231 -4.15 -1.49 -12.76
C ASN A 231 -2.64 -1.67 -12.53
N PHE A 232 -1.91 -0.56 -12.51
CA PHE A 232 -0.46 -0.55 -12.30
C PHE A 232 -0.03 0.53 -11.32
N LEU A 233 0.76 0.15 -10.33
CA LEU A 233 1.33 1.05 -9.32
C LEU A 233 2.84 0.87 -9.29
N ARG A 234 3.60 1.96 -9.40
CA ARG A 234 5.07 1.92 -9.33
C ARG A 234 5.63 3.05 -8.49
N ALA A 235 6.39 2.71 -7.47
CA ALA A 235 7.17 3.63 -6.65
C ALA A 235 8.65 3.38 -6.90
N TYR A 236 9.34 4.41 -7.39
CA TYR A 236 10.80 4.42 -7.49
C TYR A 236 11.31 5.54 -6.57
N LYS A 237 12.27 5.25 -5.68
CA LYS A 237 12.76 6.26 -4.71
C LYS A 237 11.66 6.83 -3.86
N CYS A 238 10.79 5.95 -3.35
CA CYS A 238 9.74 6.34 -2.41
C CYS A 238 10.34 6.49 -1.01
N GLY A 239 10.04 7.60 -0.34
CA GLY A 239 10.54 7.88 1.00
C GLY A 239 9.75 7.16 2.09
N ASN A 240 8.43 7.34 2.14
CA ASN A 240 7.62 6.80 3.23
C ASN A 240 6.19 6.46 2.80
N ASN A 241 5.80 5.22 3.08
CA ASN A 241 4.53 4.61 2.74
C ASN A 241 4.23 4.51 1.23
N GLY A 242 3.89 3.31 0.77
CA GLY A 242 3.42 3.09 -0.59
C GLY A 242 1.93 3.37 -0.74
N ILE A 243 1.11 2.42 -0.28
CA ILE A 243 -0.34 2.52 -0.17
C ILE A 243 -0.70 2.74 1.31
N TYR A 244 -1.36 3.84 1.66
CA TYR A 244 -1.52 4.27 3.05
C TYR A 244 -2.93 4.77 3.39
N ASP A 245 -3.26 4.84 4.69
CA ASP A 245 -4.46 5.49 5.28
C ASP A 245 -5.76 5.15 4.52
N ILE A 246 -5.99 3.86 4.37
CA ILE A 246 -7.17 3.36 3.67
C ILE A 246 -8.30 3.35 4.69
N ALA A 247 -9.10 4.41 4.70
CA ALA A 247 -10.18 4.55 5.67
C ALA A 247 -11.05 3.29 5.73
N ALA A 248 -11.46 2.91 6.94
CA ALA A 248 -12.31 1.75 7.18
C ALA A 248 -13.51 1.72 6.22
N GLY A 249 -13.72 0.57 5.57
CA GLY A 249 -14.75 0.38 4.54
C GLY A 249 -14.31 0.69 3.11
N GLY A 250 -13.08 1.17 2.90
CA GLY A 250 -12.45 1.25 1.58
C GLY A 250 -12.19 -0.12 0.96
N LYS A 251 -12.39 -0.26 -0.35
CA LYS A 251 -12.08 -1.47 -1.11
C LYS A 251 -11.09 -1.13 -2.20
N ILE A 252 -9.92 -1.75 -2.15
CA ILE A 252 -8.84 -1.45 -3.06
C ILE A 252 -8.44 -2.71 -3.81
N LYS A 253 -8.38 -2.59 -5.13
CA LYS A 253 -7.86 -3.61 -6.02
C LYS A 253 -6.68 -3.03 -6.78
N VAL A 254 -5.51 -3.64 -6.63
CA VAL A 254 -4.31 -3.29 -7.39
C VAL A 254 -3.95 -4.48 -8.29
N GLY A 255 -3.77 -4.27 -9.59
CA GLY A 255 -3.33 -5.32 -10.50
C GLY A 255 -1.88 -5.71 -10.21
N THR A 256 -0.95 -4.77 -10.43
CA THR A 256 0.47 -4.93 -10.10
C THR A 256 0.99 -3.72 -9.35
N ALA A 257 1.69 -3.96 -8.24
CA ALA A 257 2.39 -2.96 -7.43
C ALA A 257 3.89 -3.25 -7.44
N ILE A 258 4.70 -2.26 -7.80
CA ILE A 258 6.16 -2.36 -7.86
C ILE A 258 6.77 -1.29 -6.95
N PHE A 259 7.60 -1.71 -5.99
CA PHE A 259 8.39 -0.83 -5.14
C PHE A 259 9.88 -1.07 -5.38
N GLU A 260 10.61 -0.01 -5.70
CA GLU A 260 12.00 -0.07 -6.13
C GLU A 260 12.83 1.04 -5.48
N ASP A 261 14.02 0.69 -5.00
CA ASP A 261 15.08 1.64 -4.62
C ASP A 261 14.57 2.68 -3.59
N ASP A 262 14.29 2.27 -2.36
CA ASP A 262 13.84 3.21 -1.31
C ASP A 262 14.94 4.23 -0.96
N LEU A 263 14.56 5.41 -0.47
CA LEU A 263 15.47 6.50 -0.07
C LEU A 263 16.24 6.21 1.24
N ASP A 264 16.64 4.96 1.47
CA ASP A 264 17.21 4.44 2.71
C ASP A 264 16.31 4.64 3.94
N LEU A 265 15.00 4.60 3.70
CA LEU A 265 13.96 4.77 4.69
C LEU A 265 13.14 3.48 4.79
N ASN A 266 12.77 3.11 6.01
CA ASN A 266 11.95 1.93 6.27
C ASN A 266 10.54 2.14 5.69
N LEU A 267 10.32 1.63 4.48
CA LEU A 267 9.15 1.86 3.66
C LEU A 267 8.01 0.91 4.03
N GLN A 268 6.87 1.45 4.45
CA GLN A 268 5.64 0.66 4.60
C GLN A 268 4.94 0.56 3.24
N THR A 269 5.31 -0.43 2.44
CA THR A 269 4.83 -0.60 1.05
C THR A 269 3.30 -0.62 0.95
N VAL A 270 2.64 -1.26 1.91
CA VAL A 270 1.18 -1.30 2.02
C VAL A 270 0.82 -1.15 3.49
N VAL A 271 -0.19 -0.34 3.81
CA VAL A 271 -0.80 -0.25 5.13
C VAL A 271 -2.31 -0.37 4.97
N SER A 272 -2.84 -1.56 5.28
CA SER A 272 -4.25 -1.88 5.09
C SER A 272 -5.04 -1.70 6.37
N GLU A 273 -5.86 -0.65 6.45
CA GLU A 273 -6.92 -0.49 7.47
C GLU A 273 -8.29 -1.02 6.98
N SER A 274 -8.35 -1.60 5.77
CA SER A 274 -9.60 -2.03 5.12
C SER A 274 -9.38 -3.22 4.17
N ASP A 275 -10.17 -3.38 3.10
CA ASP A 275 -10.04 -4.50 2.15
C ASP A 275 -9.01 -4.21 1.04
N VAL A 276 -7.78 -4.64 1.35
CA VAL A 276 -6.58 -4.88 0.54
C VAL A 276 -6.62 -6.00 -0.50
N SER A 277 -6.66 -5.78 -1.81
CA SER A 277 -6.27 -6.85 -2.76
C SER A 277 -5.25 -6.40 -3.79
N ILE A 278 -4.18 -7.18 -3.96
CA ILE A 278 -3.09 -6.93 -4.90
C ILE A 278 -2.85 -8.21 -5.71
N GLY A 279 -2.91 -8.14 -7.04
CA GLY A 279 -2.64 -9.28 -7.91
C GLY A 279 -1.18 -9.72 -7.83
N SER A 280 -0.25 -8.78 -8.07
CA SER A 280 1.20 -9.00 -7.95
C SER A 280 1.87 -7.86 -7.20
N LEU A 281 2.57 -8.16 -6.11
CA LEU A 281 3.42 -7.23 -5.37
C LEU A 281 4.90 -7.57 -5.63
N ILE A 282 5.65 -6.62 -6.17
CA ILE A 282 7.06 -6.78 -6.51
C ILE A 282 7.85 -5.75 -5.71
N VAL A 283 8.86 -6.23 -5.01
CA VAL A 283 9.73 -5.41 -4.16
C VAL A 283 11.17 -5.63 -4.58
N ARG A 284 11.90 -4.55 -4.93
CA ARG A 284 13.30 -4.61 -5.38
C ARG A 284 14.17 -3.64 -4.60
N ASP A 285 15.12 -4.18 -3.85
CA ASP A 285 16.05 -3.43 -3.02
C ASP A 285 15.35 -2.41 -2.10
N VAL A 286 14.24 -2.83 -1.48
CA VAL A 286 13.47 -2.02 -0.53
C VAL A 286 13.69 -2.52 0.89
N TRP A 287 14.03 -1.61 1.79
CA TRP A 287 13.95 -1.82 3.23
C TRP A 287 12.56 -1.46 3.72
N GLY A 288 11.80 -2.40 4.28
CA GLY A 288 10.41 -2.11 4.62
C GLY A 288 9.55 -3.30 4.99
N TYR A 289 8.24 -3.09 4.92
CA TYR A 289 7.24 -4.13 5.15
C TYR A 289 5.91 -3.84 4.45
N ALA A 290 5.07 -4.85 4.26
CA ALA A 290 3.63 -4.65 4.11
C ALA A 290 2.95 -4.80 5.48
N ALA A 291 1.89 -4.05 5.73
CA ALA A 291 1.21 -4.01 7.02
C ALA A 291 -0.31 -4.11 6.90
N VAL A 292 -0.90 -4.75 7.91
CA VAL A 292 -2.33 -4.68 8.22
C VAL A 292 -2.53 -3.92 9.53
N ASP A 293 -3.60 -3.14 9.61
CA ASP A 293 -3.94 -2.29 10.74
C ASP A 293 -5.47 -2.30 10.99
N LYS A 294 -5.90 -1.99 12.22
CA LYS A 294 -7.30 -1.79 12.65
C LYS A 294 -8.37 -2.75 12.09
N GLY A 295 -8.04 -4.03 11.93
CA GLY A 295 -8.97 -5.06 11.47
C GLY A 295 -9.14 -5.16 9.94
N GLY A 296 -8.20 -4.60 9.19
CA GLY A 296 -8.14 -4.73 7.73
C GLY A 296 -7.82 -6.15 7.25
N ASN A 297 -8.12 -6.37 5.97
CA ASN A 297 -7.80 -7.60 5.24
C ASN A 297 -6.75 -7.28 4.18
N LEU A 298 -5.75 -8.15 4.01
CA LEU A 298 -4.75 -8.02 2.96
C LEU A 298 -4.65 -9.31 2.16
N LYS A 299 -4.96 -9.23 0.87
CA LYS A 299 -4.85 -10.32 -0.09
C LYS A 299 -3.79 -9.99 -1.13
N ILE A 300 -2.82 -10.87 -1.31
CA ILE A 300 -1.77 -10.74 -2.32
C ILE A 300 -1.76 -12.03 -3.15
N GLY A 301 -1.88 -11.95 -4.46
CA GLY A 301 -1.77 -13.12 -5.34
C GLY A 301 -0.32 -13.62 -5.36
N HIS A 302 0.53 -12.89 -6.06
CA HIS A 302 1.96 -13.18 -6.21
C HIS A 302 2.81 -12.12 -5.50
N TYR A 303 3.77 -12.55 -4.68
CA TYR A 303 4.70 -11.68 -3.97
C TYR A 303 6.14 -12.00 -4.37
N SER A 304 6.80 -11.09 -5.10
CA SER A 304 8.19 -11.24 -5.52
C SER A 304 9.12 -10.30 -4.74
N ILE A 305 10.11 -10.85 -4.05
CA ILE A 305 11.13 -10.07 -3.32
C ILE A 305 12.49 -10.24 -4.00
N GLN A 306 13.13 -9.12 -4.34
CA GLN A 306 14.45 -9.09 -4.98
C GLN A 306 15.34 -8.11 -4.21
N ASN A 307 15.85 -8.53 -3.06
CA ASN A 307 16.74 -7.71 -2.25
C ASN A 307 18.17 -8.26 -2.35
N ARG A 308 19.01 -7.58 -3.13
CA ARG A 308 20.41 -7.97 -3.34
C ARG A 308 21.35 -7.17 -2.45
N ALA A 309 20.93 -5.99 -2.00
CA ALA A 309 21.71 -5.16 -1.08
C ALA A 309 21.62 -5.67 0.37
N SER A 310 22.78 -5.78 1.04
CA SER A 310 22.91 -6.37 2.39
C SER A 310 22.19 -5.61 3.52
N ARG A 311 21.73 -4.38 3.25
CA ARG A 311 21.03 -3.52 4.21
C ARG A 311 19.51 -3.45 4.00
N LYS A 312 18.98 -4.01 2.92
CA LYS A 312 17.56 -3.90 2.56
C LYS A 312 16.81 -5.17 2.97
N ALA A 313 16.14 -5.14 4.12
CA ALA A 313 15.27 -6.24 4.57
C ALA A 313 13.80 -5.89 4.29
N HIS A 314 13.07 -6.74 3.55
CA HIS A 314 11.65 -6.53 3.31
C HIS A 314 10.79 -7.59 3.97
N GLN A 315 10.03 -7.23 4.99
CA GLN A 315 9.16 -8.18 5.68
C GLN A 315 7.86 -8.34 4.90
N VAL A 316 7.53 -9.60 4.60
CA VAL A 316 6.34 -9.96 3.80
C VAL A 316 5.07 -9.35 4.38
N ALA A 317 4.88 -9.41 5.70
CA ALA A 317 3.73 -8.80 6.36
C ALA A 317 3.99 -8.53 7.85
N VAL A 318 3.42 -7.44 8.37
CA VAL A 318 3.47 -6.97 9.76
C VAL A 318 2.05 -6.59 10.19
N ALA A 319 1.70 -6.80 11.46
CA ALA A 319 0.49 -6.20 12.03
C ALA A 319 0.88 -4.89 12.75
N ARG A 320 0.05 -3.85 12.62
CA ARG A 320 0.21 -2.56 13.33
C ARG A 320 -0.83 -2.45 14.44
N GLU A 321 -0.40 -1.92 15.59
CA GLU A 321 -1.17 -1.71 16.83
C GLU A 321 -1.82 -2.98 17.44
N LYS A 322 -2.53 -2.83 18.58
CA LYS A 322 -3.33 -3.88 19.25
C LYS A 322 -4.56 -4.28 18.40
N ALA A 323 -4.33 -4.66 17.16
CA ALA A 323 -5.35 -5.08 16.21
C ALA A 323 -6.21 -6.17 16.83
N THR A 324 -7.52 -6.00 16.76
CA THR A 324 -8.48 -6.91 17.40
C THR A 324 -8.73 -8.18 16.57
N THR A 325 -8.59 -8.12 15.24
CA THR A 325 -8.70 -9.27 14.29
C THR A 325 -8.32 -8.84 12.85
N CYS A 326 -7.17 -9.25 12.31
CA CYS A 326 -6.80 -9.00 10.88
C CYS A 326 -6.62 -10.30 10.08
N GLU A 327 -7.00 -10.32 8.80
CA GLU A 327 -6.77 -11.46 7.91
C GLU A 327 -5.74 -11.16 6.82
N ILE A 328 -4.84 -12.12 6.59
CA ILE A 328 -3.80 -12.05 5.57
C ILE A 328 -3.88 -13.31 4.71
N GLU A 329 -4.02 -13.13 3.39
CA GLU A 329 -4.01 -14.20 2.41
C GLU A 329 -2.95 -13.89 1.34
N ILE A 330 -2.00 -14.81 1.15
CA ILE A 330 -0.95 -14.70 0.13
C ILE A 330 -0.95 -15.97 -0.71
N GLY A 331 -1.08 -15.84 -2.03
CA GLY A 331 -1.04 -16.97 -2.95
C GLY A 331 0.35 -17.62 -2.96
N ASP A 332 1.35 -16.86 -3.40
CA ASP A 332 2.73 -17.31 -3.38
C ASP A 332 3.76 -16.20 -3.09
N VAL A 333 4.86 -16.58 -2.45
CA VAL A 333 6.01 -15.72 -2.14
C VAL A 333 7.25 -16.29 -2.81
N THR A 334 7.94 -15.50 -3.62
CA THR A 334 9.14 -15.92 -4.35
C THR A 334 10.25 -14.88 -4.33
N GLY A 335 11.47 -15.33 -4.63
CA GLY A 335 12.60 -14.46 -4.92
C GLY A 335 13.81 -14.64 -4.00
N THR A 336 14.66 -13.62 -3.92
CA THR A 336 15.95 -13.65 -3.22
C THR A 336 15.94 -12.67 -2.05
N TYR A 337 16.33 -13.16 -0.87
CA TYR A 337 16.20 -12.47 0.40
C TYR A 337 17.51 -12.52 1.19
N MET A 338 18.05 -11.37 1.58
CA MET A 338 19.18 -11.31 2.51
C MET A 338 18.70 -11.43 3.96
N LEU A 339 19.22 -12.40 4.71
CA LEU A 339 18.95 -12.50 6.14
C LEU A 339 19.71 -11.40 6.90
N THR A 340 19.01 -10.53 7.62
CA THR A 340 19.63 -9.48 8.44
C THR A 340 19.68 -9.84 9.92
N ALA A 341 20.27 -8.96 10.74
CA ALA A 341 20.35 -9.13 12.19
C ALA A 341 18.97 -9.25 12.86
N ALA A 342 18.92 -10.05 13.93
CA ALA A 342 17.72 -10.27 14.73
C ALA A 342 17.18 -8.98 15.39
N SER A 343 17.97 -7.91 15.50
CA SER A 343 17.53 -6.59 15.97
C SER A 343 16.64 -5.86 14.95
N ASN A 344 16.78 -6.18 13.66
CA ASN A 344 15.81 -5.80 12.61
C ASN A 344 14.70 -6.86 12.50
N GLY A 345 14.54 -7.59 13.61
CA GLY A 345 13.59 -8.62 13.96
C GLY A 345 13.68 -9.99 13.28
N GLY A 346 14.42 -10.13 12.20
CA GLY A 346 14.86 -11.44 11.72
C GLY A 346 13.83 -12.29 10.94
N GLY A 347 14.37 -13.09 10.02
CA GLY A 347 13.65 -14.12 9.28
C GLY A 347 13.00 -13.63 8.00
N VAL A 348 12.43 -14.57 7.25
CA VAL A 348 11.61 -14.34 6.05
C VAL A 348 10.25 -13.75 6.42
N PHE A 349 9.69 -14.21 7.54
CA PHE A 349 8.41 -13.76 8.07
C PHE A 349 8.61 -13.26 9.48
N GLN A 350 8.06 -12.07 9.73
CA GLN A 350 8.02 -11.54 11.06
C GLN A 350 6.77 -10.75 11.38
N PHE A 351 6.07 -11.19 12.40
CA PHE A 351 4.91 -10.50 12.95
C PHE A 351 5.28 -10.06 14.36
N TYR A 352 5.50 -8.75 14.56
CA TYR A 352 6.04 -8.17 15.79
C TYR A 352 4.98 -7.93 16.87
N ASP A 353 3.83 -7.37 16.49
CA ASP A 353 2.78 -6.94 17.40
C ASP A 353 1.43 -6.93 16.68
N GLY A 354 0.45 -7.68 17.17
CA GLY A 354 -0.93 -7.64 16.67
C GLY A 354 -1.58 -9.02 16.57
N ASN A 355 -2.91 -9.06 16.67
CA ASN A 355 -3.68 -10.30 16.56
C ASN A 355 -4.09 -10.51 15.10
N ILE A 356 -3.28 -11.25 14.36
CA ILE A 356 -3.70 -11.84 13.09
C ILE A 356 -4.70 -12.92 13.43
N SER A 357 -5.93 -12.84 12.92
CA SER A 357 -7.00 -13.81 13.12
C SER A 357 -7.01 -14.93 12.08
N ALA A 358 -6.38 -14.70 10.92
CA ALA A 358 -6.13 -15.73 9.93
C ALA A 358 -4.88 -15.35 9.11
N LEU A 359 -3.94 -16.29 9.00
CA LEU A 359 -2.82 -16.22 8.06
C LEU A 359 -2.92 -17.40 7.10
N LYS A 360 -3.06 -17.13 5.80
CA LYS A 360 -3.03 -18.16 4.76
C LYS A 360 -1.97 -17.84 3.73
N VAL A 361 -1.01 -18.73 3.55
CA VAL A 361 0.03 -18.63 2.53
C VAL A 361 0.05 -19.91 1.71
N GLY A 362 -0.20 -19.81 0.41
CA GLY A 362 -0.23 -20.99 -0.47
C GLY A 362 1.16 -21.61 -0.63
N ARG A 363 2.11 -20.87 -1.19
CA ARG A 363 3.49 -21.35 -1.42
C ARG A 363 4.53 -20.30 -1.08
N ILE A 364 5.64 -20.73 -0.51
CA ILE A 364 6.83 -19.90 -0.25
C ILE A 364 8.01 -20.60 -0.92
N LYS A 365 8.66 -19.92 -1.87
CA LYS A 365 9.86 -20.42 -2.55
C LYS A 365 10.93 -19.34 -2.59
N LEU A 366 11.86 -19.38 -1.65
CA LEU A 366 12.86 -18.31 -1.49
C LEU A 366 14.29 -18.82 -1.53
N GLU A 367 15.15 -18.01 -2.12
CA GLU A 367 16.59 -18.09 -1.98
C GLU A 367 17.03 -17.12 -0.88
N LEU A 368 17.62 -17.65 0.18
CA LEU A 368 18.07 -16.92 1.35
C LEU A 368 19.59 -16.77 1.28
N LEU A 369 20.06 -15.53 1.37
CA LEU A 369 21.48 -15.21 1.46
C LEU A 369 21.85 -15.00 2.93
N TYR A 370 22.75 -15.84 3.46
CA TYR A 370 23.25 -15.74 4.83
C TYR A 370 24.57 -14.97 4.84
N GLY A 371 24.63 -13.93 5.68
CA GLY A 371 25.76 -13.00 5.81
C GLY A 371 26.22 -12.82 7.25
N ALA A 372 27.20 -11.94 7.44
CA ALA A 372 27.70 -11.62 8.77
C ALA A 372 26.62 -10.88 9.59
N GLY A 373 26.30 -11.42 10.78
CA GLY A 373 25.28 -10.85 11.66
C GLY A 373 23.85 -11.27 11.32
N SER A 374 23.63 -12.12 10.32
CA SER A 374 22.31 -12.69 10.01
C SER A 374 21.70 -13.43 11.19
N THR A 375 20.37 -13.35 11.33
CA THR A 375 19.62 -14.16 12.29
C THR A 375 19.63 -15.65 11.92
N THR A 376 19.45 -16.52 12.91
CA THR A 376 19.16 -17.95 12.73
C THR A 376 17.67 -18.27 12.84
N GLU A 377 16.82 -17.30 13.17
CA GLU A 377 15.36 -17.44 13.17
C GLU A 377 14.85 -17.23 11.74
N LEU A 378 14.40 -18.29 11.05
CA LEU A 378 13.91 -18.20 9.67
C LEU A 378 12.47 -17.69 9.60
N PHE A 379 11.70 -17.95 10.66
CA PHE A 379 10.32 -17.49 10.83
C PHE A 379 10.11 -17.15 12.29
N ARG A 380 9.54 -15.96 12.53
CA ARG A 380 9.20 -15.51 13.87
C ARG A 380 7.82 -14.91 13.90
N GLN A 381 6.95 -15.47 14.71
CA GLN A 381 5.68 -14.88 15.02
C GLN A 381 5.48 -14.82 16.53
N THR A 382 5.32 -13.62 17.05
CA THR A 382 5.24 -13.37 18.51
C THR A 382 3.82 -13.48 19.04
N SER A 383 2.80 -13.24 18.20
CA SER A 383 1.37 -13.32 18.54
C SER A 383 0.54 -13.88 17.38
N GLY A 384 -0.52 -14.62 17.70
CA GLY A 384 -1.44 -15.18 16.72
C GLY A 384 -2.75 -15.59 17.38
N HIS A 385 -3.87 -15.23 16.75
CA HIS A 385 -5.20 -15.72 17.09
C HIS A 385 -5.81 -16.35 15.83
N GLY A 386 -6.78 -17.23 15.99
CA GLY A 386 -7.32 -18.02 14.87
C GLY A 386 -6.32 -19.01 14.27
N ALA A 387 -6.31 -19.11 12.94
CA ALA A 387 -5.64 -20.19 12.20
C ALA A 387 -4.46 -19.68 11.36
N CYS A 388 -3.47 -20.54 11.18
CA CYS A 388 -2.37 -20.34 10.26
C CYS A 388 -2.23 -21.52 9.31
N GLU A 389 -2.24 -21.26 8.01
CA GLU A 389 -2.14 -22.25 6.95
C GLU A 389 -0.98 -21.87 6.03
N ILE A 390 0.06 -22.72 5.99
CA ILE A 390 1.16 -22.61 5.03
C ILE A 390 1.20 -23.91 4.20
N GLY A 391 0.95 -23.78 2.90
CA GLY A 391 0.81 -24.93 1.99
C GLY A 391 2.14 -25.59 1.60
N ASP A 392 3.09 -24.82 1.08
CA ASP A 392 4.43 -25.33 0.73
C ASP A 392 5.49 -24.29 1.11
N LEU A 393 6.54 -24.72 1.79
CA LEU A 393 7.66 -23.89 2.20
C LEU A 393 8.96 -24.51 1.69
N ALA A 394 9.53 -23.91 0.66
CA ALA A 394 10.78 -24.34 0.04
C ALA A 394 11.82 -23.22 0.15
N LEU A 395 12.85 -23.45 0.96
CA LEU A 395 13.94 -22.51 1.16
C LEU A 395 15.25 -23.08 0.65
N THR A 396 16.01 -22.25 -0.06
CA THR A 396 17.42 -22.51 -0.39
C THR A 396 18.28 -21.50 0.36
N LEU A 397 19.23 -21.96 1.16
CA LEU A 397 20.12 -21.11 1.95
C LEU A 397 21.54 -21.15 1.41
N THR A 398 22.01 -19.99 0.96
CA THR A 398 23.35 -19.77 0.44
C THR A 398 24.16 -19.00 1.47
N ASP A 399 25.21 -19.62 2.03
CA ASP A 399 26.14 -18.93 2.93
C ASP A 399 27.20 -18.17 2.15
N THR A 400 27.12 -16.84 2.22
CA THR A 400 28.07 -15.95 1.56
C THR A 400 29.36 -15.73 2.35
N THR A 401 29.44 -16.27 3.59
CA THR A 401 30.52 -15.99 4.55
C THR A 401 31.29 -17.22 5.03
N GLY A 402 30.79 -18.43 4.75
CA GLY A 402 31.37 -19.69 5.25
C GLY A 402 31.26 -19.86 6.78
N ARG A 403 30.31 -19.18 7.41
CA ARG A 403 30.11 -19.18 8.87
C ARG A 403 29.06 -20.19 9.34
N LEU A 404 28.26 -20.72 8.44
CA LEU A 404 27.31 -21.79 8.75
C LEU A 404 28.09 -23.08 9.00
N THR A 405 27.90 -23.66 10.19
CA THR A 405 28.54 -24.91 10.59
C THR A 405 27.48 -25.96 10.93
N PRO A 406 27.84 -27.25 11.02
CA PRO A 406 26.92 -28.28 11.49
C PRO A 406 26.34 -28.07 12.91
N ALA A 407 26.95 -27.19 13.71
CA ALA A 407 26.44 -26.78 15.01
C ALA A 407 25.39 -25.65 14.92
N THR A 408 25.28 -24.96 13.78
CA THR A 408 24.31 -23.89 13.58
C THR A 408 22.89 -24.47 13.53
N VAL A 409 22.02 -23.94 14.40
CA VAL A 409 20.62 -24.33 14.48
C VAL A 409 19.75 -23.20 13.98
N LEU A 410 19.03 -23.45 12.89
CA LEU A 410 18.01 -22.56 12.37
C LEU A 410 16.67 -22.87 13.05
N SER A 411 15.85 -21.86 13.33
CA SER A 411 14.59 -22.06 14.07
C SER A 411 13.36 -21.50 13.36
N TRP A 412 12.24 -22.19 13.61
CA TRP A 412 10.89 -21.72 13.33
C TRP A 412 10.18 -21.46 14.65
N ASN A 413 9.69 -20.24 14.84
CA ASN A 413 8.98 -19.84 16.05
C ASN A 413 7.54 -19.43 15.73
N PHE A 414 6.59 -20.30 16.07
CA PHE A 414 5.16 -20.07 15.93
C PHE A 414 4.51 -19.82 17.31
N PRO A 415 3.50 -18.94 17.41
CA PRO A 415 2.75 -18.73 18.63
C PRO A 415 1.77 -19.88 18.87
N ASN A 416 1.17 -19.90 20.06
CA ASN A 416 0.02 -20.76 20.32
C ASN A 416 -1.21 -20.22 19.60
N TYR A 417 -1.67 -20.93 18.59
CA TYR A 417 -2.94 -20.67 17.91
C TYR A 417 -4.13 -21.24 18.69
N ASP A 418 -5.26 -20.56 18.66
CA ASP A 418 -6.51 -21.04 19.28
C ASP A 418 -7.39 -21.87 18.30
N LYS A 419 -7.07 -21.88 17.00
CA LYS A 419 -7.65 -22.78 15.98
C LYS A 419 -6.59 -23.72 15.40
N PRO A 420 -7.00 -24.81 14.72
CA PRO A 420 -6.07 -25.69 14.02
C PRO A 420 -5.21 -24.94 13.00
N SER A 421 -3.90 -25.16 13.05
CA SER A 421 -2.91 -24.56 12.15
C SER A 421 -2.06 -25.64 11.48
N TYR A 422 -1.58 -25.36 10.27
CA TYR A 422 -0.94 -26.34 9.39
C TYR A 422 0.29 -25.75 8.71
N LEU A 423 1.39 -26.52 8.74
CA LEU A 423 2.52 -26.40 7.81
C LEU A 423 2.61 -27.74 7.08
N ASN A 424 2.20 -27.74 5.81
CA ASN A 424 1.96 -28.97 5.05
C ASN A 424 3.25 -29.60 4.50
N HIS A 425 4.17 -28.79 3.95
CA HIS A 425 5.47 -29.25 3.45
C HIS A 425 6.54 -28.20 3.74
N CYS A 426 7.69 -28.62 4.24
CA CYS A 426 8.83 -27.75 4.52
C CYS A 426 10.14 -28.39 4.08
N SER A 427 10.88 -27.71 3.19
CA SER A 427 12.22 -28.10 2.75
C SER A 427 13.21 -26.95 2.93
N LEU A 428 14.39 -27.29 3.45
CA LEU A 428 15.53 -26.39 3.54
C LEU A 428 16.74 -27.08 2.91
N VAL A 429 17.24 -26.49 1.83
CA VAL A 429 18.49 -26.90 1.18
C VAL A 429 19.57 -25.89 1.56
N SER A 430 20.70 -26.34 2.10
CA SER A 430 21.87 -25.47 2.31
C SER A 430 22.99 -25.84 1.35
N SER A 431 23.54 -24.85 0.64
CA SER A 431 24.66 -25.06 -0.28
C SER A 431 26.00 -25.28 0.45
N SER A 432 26.10 -24.91 1.73
CA SER A 432 27.39 -24.65 2.39
C SER A 432 27.66 -25.54 3.60
N ALA A 433 26.63 -26.10 4.24
CA ALA A 433 26.80 -27.01 5.37
C ALA A 433 25.56 -27.91 5.56
N THR A 434 25.75 -29.04 6.25
CA THR A 434 24.61 -29.78 6.83
C THR A 434 24.09 -28.98 8.02
N LEU A 435 22.82 -28.55 8.01
CA LEU A 435 22.24 -27.71 9.06
C LEU A 435 21.17 -28.45 9.84
N ARG A 436 20.98 -28.05 11.10
CA ARG A 436 19.87 -28.52 11.94
C ARG A 436 18.77 -27.47 11.95
N VAL A 437 17.53 -27.91 11.79
CA VAL A 437 16.35 -27.07 11.94
C VAL A 437 15.61 -27.50 13.20
N ARG A 438 15.37 -26.53 14.10
CA ARG A 438 14.51 -26.70 15.26
C ARG A 438 13.13 -26.14 14.94
N ASN A 439 12.14 -27.01 14.82
CA ASN A 439 10.75 -26.58 14.84
C ASN A 439 10.30 -26.47 16.30
N VAL A 440 9.91 -25.28 16.75
CA VAL A 440 9.20 -25.11 18.02
C VAL A 440 7.71 -25.31 17.71
N ALA A 441 7.32 -26.55 17.40
CA ALA A 441 5.95 -26.88 17.09
C ALA A 441 5.10 -26.75 18.36
N GLN A 442 4.11 -25.85 18.32
CA GLN A 442 3.15 -25.65 19.40
C GLN A 442 2.03 -26.70 19.33
N PRO A 443 1.32 -27.00 20.44
CA PRO A 443 0.34 -28.11 20.51
C PRO A 443 -0.75 -28.12 19.43
N ASN A 444 -1.14 -26.95 18.91
CA ASN A 444 -2.22 -26.78 17.94
C ASN A 444 -1.73 -26.66 16.48
N MET A 445 -0.42 -26.81 16.25
CA MET A 445 0.16 -26.80 14.92
C MET A 445 0.44 -28.22 14.45
N LYS A 446 -0.34 -28.70 13.48
CA LYS A 446 -0.02 -29.93 12.77
C LYS A 446 1.11 -29.64 11.80
N THR A 447 2.28 -30.19 12.09
CA THR A 447 3.42 -30.18 11.17
C THR A 447 3.41 -31.51 10.44
N MET A 448 3.35 -31.49 9.12
CA MET A 448 3.61 -32.67 8.28
C MET A 448 5.01 -32.50 7.67
N ASP A 449 5.83 -33.54 7.83
CA ASP A 449 7.13 -33.77 7.22
C ASP A 449 8.01 -32.53 6.95
N VAL A 450 8.86 -32.17 7.93
CA VAL A 450 10.02 -31.30 7.68
C VAL A 450 11.13 -32.19 7.13
N GLU A 451 11.33 -32.18 5.81
CA GLU A 451 12.44 -32.86 5.17
C GLU A 451 13.65 -31.91 5.07
N LEU A 452 14.70 -32.21 5.83
CA LEU A 452 16.01 -31.58 5.61
C LEU A 452 16.64 -32.22 4.37
N LEU A 453 17.05 -31.43 3.38
CA LEU A 453 17.69 -31.93 2.16
C LEU A 453 19.13 -31.42 2.08
N ARG A 454 20.08 -32.29 1.69
CA ARG A 454 21.44 -31.87 1.31
C ARG A 454 21.40 -31.05 0.01
N SER A 455 22.50 -30.39 -0.31
CA SER A 455 22.69 -29.68 -1.58
C SER A 455 22.53 -30.56 -2.83
N ASP A 456 22.70 -31.88 -2.69
CA ASP A 456 22.48 -32.89 -3.74
C ASP A 456 21.03 -33.42 -3.80
N GLY A 457 20.12 -32.91 -2.96
CA GLY A 457 18.73 -33.33 -2.88
C GLY A 457 18.46 -34.57 -2.02
N SER A 458 19.46 -35.14 -1.34
CA SER A 458 19.25 -36.29 -0.45
C SER A 458 18.69 -35.91 0.92
N ILE A 459 17.78 -36.75 1.46
CA ILE A 459 17.11 -36.52 2.76
C ILE A 459 18.09 -36.72 3.93
N LEU A 460 18.24 -35.70 4.78
CA LEU A 460 19.09 -35.66 5.98
C LEU A 460 18.39 -36.18 7.23
N SER A 461 17.07 -36.01 7.34
CA SER A 461 16.26 -36.60 8.41
C SER A 461 14.79 -36.64 8.01
N SER A 462 14.18 -37.82 8.05
CA SER A 462 12.74 -37.98 8.19
C SER A 462 12.33 -37.61 9.62
N PRO A 463 11.14 -37.01 9.85
CA PRO A 463 10.66 -36.84 11.23
C PRO A 463 10.61 -38.20 11.91
N THR A 464 11.07 -38.29 13.16
CA THR A 464 10.75 -39.44 13.99
C THR A 464 9.22 -39.44 14.15
N PRO A 465 8.50 -40.51 13.77
CA PRO A 465 7.06 -40.57 13.98
C PRO A 465 6.78 -40.33 15.46
N ILE A 466 5.89 -39.40 15.78
CA ILE A 466 5.36 -39.28 17.15
C ILE A 466 4.58 -40.56 17.38
N SER A 467 5.23 -41.55 18.01
CA SER A 467 4.58 -42.77 18.43
C SER A 467 3.42 -42.38 19.36
N PRO A 468 2.18 -42.81 19.10
CA PRO A 468 1.09 -42.56 20.03
C PRO A 468 1.52 -43.16 21.37
N ARG A 469 1.50 -42.32 22.41
CA ARG A 469 1.81 -42.65 23.81
C ARG A 469 1.33 -44.08 24.10
N LYS A 470 2.26 -45.03 24.24
CA LYS A 470 1.93 -46.34 24.80
C LYS A 470 1.28 -46.10 26.16
N PRO A 471 0.11 -46.69 26.45
CA PRO A 471 -0.42 -46.66 27.81
C PRO A 471 0.64 -47.25 28.74
N ALA A 472 0.90 -46.59 29.86
CA ALA A 472 1.79 -47.12 30.89
C ALA A 472 1.32 -48.52 31.31
N PRO A 473 2.23 -49.50 31.49
CA PRO A 473 1.84 -50.80 32.00
C PRO A 473 1.37 -50.62 33.44
N LEU A 474 0.13 -51.01 33.71
CA LEU A 474 -0.42 -51.13 35.05
C LEU A 474 0.45 -52.10 35.87
N SER A 475 1.17 -51.57 36.86
CA SER A 475 1.74 -52.40 37.90
C SER A 475 0.62 -52.85 38.84
N ARG A 476 0.32 -54.15 38.84
CA ARG A 476 -0.33 -54.80 39.97
C ARG A 476 0.08 -56.25 40.05
N ASP A 477 1.05 -56.48 40.93
CA ASP A 477 1.25 -57.76 41.58
C ASP A 477 -0.08 -58.22 42.20
N ARG A 478 -0.58 -59.37 41.74
CA ARG A 478 -1.20 -60.41 42.57
C ARG A 478 -1.51 -61.63 41.70
N ARG A 479 -0.81 -62.73 41.96
CA ARG A 479 -1.20 -64.07 41.54
C ARG A 479 -2.13 -64.69 42.58
N THR A 480 -3.13 -65.42 42.06
CA THR A 480 -3.83 -66.62 42.59
C THR A 480 -4.55 -66.45 43.94
N GLU A 481 -5.83 -66.77 44.08
CA GLU A 481 -6.49 -68.08 43.88
C GLU A 481 -7.98 -67.92 43.44
N GLY A 482 -8.54 -68.91 42.74
CA GLY A 482 -10.01 -69.07 42.57
C GLY A 482 -10.64 -69.74 43.81
N PRO A 483 -11.91 -70.25 43.78
CA PRO A 483 -12.87 -70.36 42.68
C PRO A 483 -14.32 -69.89 43.04
N ASP A 484 -15.25 -70.17 42.12
CA ASP A 484 -16.69 -70.44 42.34
C ASP A 484 -17.78 -69.35 42.20
N TYR A 485 -18.68 -69.66 41.26
CA TYR A 485 -20.15 -69.56 41.30
C TYR A 485 -20.84 -68.23 41.67
N ARG A 486 -21.49 -67.59 40.69
CA ARG A 486 -22.96 -67.68 40.50
C ARG A 486 -23.46 -66.92 39.26
N LYS A 487 -24.57 -67.45 38.77
CA LYS A 487 -25.39 -67.11 37.62
C LYS A 487 -26.44 -66.06 38.01
N ASP A 488 -27.02 -65.42 36.99
CA ASP A 488 -28.25 -64.61 36.99
C ASP A 488 -28.10 -63.19 37.58
N GLY A 489 -28.58 -62.08 37.01
CA GLY A 489 -29.45 -61.78 35.88
C GLY A 489 -30.10 -60.40 36.14
N HIS A 490 -30.32 -59.59 35.08
CA HIS A 490 -31.12 -58.33 35.04
C HIS A 490 -30.69 -57.19 35.99
N ASP A 491 -30.63 -55.90 35.63
CA ASP A 491 -31.32 -55.09 34.61
C ASP A 491 -30.34 -54.32 33.69
#